data_AF-A0A2M6Y962-F1
#
_entry.id   AF-A0A2M6Y962-F1
#
_cell.length_a   1.000
_cell.length_b   1.000
_cell.length_c   1.000
_cell.angle_alpha   90.00
_cell.angle_beta   90.00
_cell.angle_gamma   90.00
#
_symmetry.space_group_name_H-M   'P 1'
#
loop_
_entity.id
_entity.type
_entity.pdbx_description
1 polymer ?
#
loop_
_entity_poly.entity_id
_entity_poly.type
_entity_poly.pdbx_seq_one_letter_code
_entity_poly.pdbx_strand_id
1 'polypeptide(L)' 'GETIGAALRTKIGIKPIYISIGHKIDLASALYWTGKCCRGYRIPEPTRLAHLAAGGNLIA' A
#
# COMPACT_ATOMS: atom_id res chain seq x y z
N GLY A 1 -16.41 -19.61 0.70
CA GLY A 1 -16.06 -18.17 0.75
C GLY A 1 -14.85 -17.93 -0.12
N GLU A 2 -14.73 -16.74 -0.71
CA GLU A 2 -13.65 -16.37 -1.62
C GLU A 2 -12.73 -15.33 -0.97
N THR A 3 -11.42 -15.42 -1.23
CA THR A 3 -10.45 -14.44 -0.75
C THR A 3 -10.36 -13.26 -1.72
N ILE A 4 -10.95 -12.13 -1.33
CA ILE A 4 -10.98 -10.90 -2.15
C ILE A 4 -9.80 -9.94 -1.87
N GLY A 5 -8.96 -10.23 -0.87
CA GLY A 5 -7.88 -9.36 -0.44
C GLY A 5 -7.27 -9.78 0.90
N ALA A 6 -6.40 -8.93 1.45
CA ALA A 6 -5.79 -9.14 2.76
C ALA A 6 -5.56 -7.83 3.52
N ALA A 7 -5.56 -7.92 4.86
CA ALA A 7 -5.10 -6.85 5.72
C ALA A 7 -3.58 -6.98 5.95
N LEU A 8 -2.79 -6.02 5.47
CA LEU A 8 -1.34 -6.00 5.62
C LEU A 8 -0.91 -4.99 6.67
N ARG A 9 -0.16 -5.46 7.67
CA ARG A 9 0.49 -4.58 8.64
C ARG A 9 1.86 -4.18 8.13
N THR A 10 1.99 -2.91 7.73
CA THR A 10 3.21 -2.33 7.17
C THR A 10 4.09 -1.65 8.21
N LYS A 11 3.52 -1.32 9.39
CA LYS A 11 4.23 -0.72 10.53
C LYS A 11 3.71 -1.28 11.86
N ILE A 12 4.62 -1.64 12.76
CA ILE A 12 4.30 -2.17 14.09
C ILE A 12 3.53 -1.11 14.90
N GLY A 13 2.52 -1.53 15.64
CA GLY A 13 1.70 -0.65 16.47
C GLY A 13 0.73 0.27 15.71
N ILE A 14 0.70 0.21 14.38
CA ILE A 14 -0.19 1.04 13.54
C ILE A 14 -1.29 0.17 12.90
N LYS A 15 -2.44 0.80 12.62
CA LYS A 15 -3.55 0.18 11.89
C LYS A 15 -3.06 -0.42 10.55
N PRO A 16 -3.50 -1.62 10.17
CA PRO A 16 -3.14 -2.21 8.88
C PRO A 16 -3.72 -1.41 7.71
N ILE A 17 -3.25 -1.71 6.50
CA ILE A 17 -3.86 -1.30 5.23
C ILE A 17 -4.52 -2.51 4.58
N TYR A 18 -5.56 -2.29 3.78
CA TYR A 18 -6.26 -3.36 3.06
C TYR A 18 -5.80 -3.37 1.61
N ILE A 19 -5.46 -4.54 1.11
CA ILE A 19 -4.95 -4.75 -0.25
C ILE A 19 -5.87 -5.74 -0.94
N SER A 20 -6.40 -5.33 -2.08
CA SER A 20 -7.13 -6.18 -3.01
C SER A 20 -6.36 -6.31 -4.31
N ILE A 21 -6.71 -7.32 -5.10
CA ILE A 21 -6.19 -7.44 -6.47
C ILE A 21 -6.73 -6.33 -7.37
N GLY A 22 -5.92 -5.96 -8.36
CA GLY A 22 -6.31 -5.12 -9.49
C GLY A 22 -6.44 -5.95 -10.77
N HIS A 23 -6.27 -5.31 -11.92
CA HIS A 23 -6.26 -6.02 -13.21
C HIS A 23 -4.90 -6.67 -13.49
N LYS A 24 -4.92 -7.93 -13.97
CA LYS A 24 -3.72 -8.71 -14.38
C LYS A 24 -2.65 -8.88 -13.28
N ILE A 25 -3.06 -8.99 -12.03
CA ILE A 25 -2.18 -9.27 -10.90
C ILE A 25 -2.87 -10.20 -9.92
N ASP A 26 -2.15 -11.17 -9.36
CA ASP A 26 -2.65 -12.02 -8.30
C ASP A 26 -2.43 -11.38 -6.92
N LEU A 27 -3.07 -11.95 -5.88
CA LEU A 27 -3.00 -11.37 -4.54
C LEU A 27 -1.58 -11.44 -3.96
N ALA A 28 -0.84 -12.51 -4.23
CA ALA A 28 0.53 -12.68 -3.76
C ALA A 28 1.46 -11.59 -4.30
N SER A 29 1.39 -11.31 -5.61
CA SER A 29 2.18 -10.24 -6.24
C SER A 29 1.76 -8.86 -5.74
N ALA A 30 0.46 -8.62 -5.57
CA ALA A 30 -0.03 -7.35 -5.02
C ALA A 30 0.51 -7.07 -3.61
N LEU A 31 0.52 -8.09 -2.75
CA LEU A 31 1.10 -8.00 -1.41
C LEU A 31 2.62 -7.77 -1.45
N TYR A 32 3.33 -8.51 -2.30
CA TYR A 32 4.78 -8.38 -2.48
C TYR A 32 5.16 -6.94 -2.87
N TRP A 33 4.56 -6.39 -3.92
CA TRP A 33 4.88 -5.05 -4.40
C TRP A 33 4.48 -3.97 -3.41
N THR A 34 3.29 -4.10 -2.79
CA THR A 34 2.86 -3.15 -1.75
C THR A 34 3.84 -3.13 -0.58
N GLY A 35 4.29 -4.30 -0.12
CA GLY A 35 5.29 -4.42 0.95
C GLY A 35 6.63 -3.79 0.57
N LYS A 36 7.10 -3.98 -0.66
CA LYS A 36 8.34 -3.35 -1.17
C LYS A 36 8.25 -1.82 -1.24
N CYS A 37 7.06 -1.27 -1.51
CA CYS A 37 6.81 0.17 -1.51
C CYS A 37 6.62 0.76 -0.10
N CYS A 38 6.47 -0.06 0.95
CA CYS A 38 6.31 0.40 2.33
C CYS A 38 7.67 0.52 3.05
N ARG A 39 8.35 1.66 2.87
CA ARG A 39 9.69 1.94 3.43
C ARG A 39 9.62 2.70 4.75
N GLY A 40 9.14 2.05 5.82
CA GLY A 40 9.05 2.65 7.17
C GLY A 40 7.80 3.51 7.43
N TYR A 41 6.96 3.71 6.41
CA TYR A 41 5.66 4.35 6.49
C TYR A 41 4.51 3.33 6.47
N ARG A 42 3.35 3.73 7.00
CA ARG A 42 2.12 2.92 6.93
C ARG A 42 1.60 2.80 5.49
N ILE A 43 1.59 3.91 4.76
CA ILE A 43 1.07 4.01 3.39
C ILE A 43 2.23 3.77 2.40
N PRO A 44 2.02 3.00 1.31
CA PRO A 44 3.03 2.79 0.28
C PRO A 44 3.53 4.11 -0.30
N GLU A 45 4.83 4.16 -0.63
CA GLU A 45 5.47 5.35 -1.17
C GLU A 45 4.71 5.98 -2.35
N PRO A 46 4.23 5.24 -3.38
CA PRO A 46 3.54 5.85 -4.52
C PRO A 46 2.27 6.61 -4.11
N THR A 47 1.41 5.98 -3.31
CA THR A 47 0.16 6.60 -2.84
C THR A 47 0.43 7.76 -1.88
N ARG A 48 1.44 7.63 -1.03
CA ARG A 48 1.85 8.71 -0.11
C ARG A 48 2.35 9.93 -0.88
N LEU A 49 3.21 9.74 -1.89
CA LEU A 49 3.71 10.83 -2.74
C LEU A 49 2.57 11.45 -3.57
N ALA A 50 1.67 10.65 -4.12
CA ALA A 50 0.50 11.15 -4.83
C ALA A 50 -0.38 12.04 -3.93
N HIS A 51 -0.59 11.64 -2.68
CA HIS A 51 -1.31 12.47 -1.70
C HIS A 51 -0.60 13.79 -1.40
N LEU A 52 0.72 13.76 -1.20
CA LEU A 52 1.51 14.98 -0.99
C LEU A 52 1.47 15.92 -2.20
N ALA A 53 1.58 15.37 -3.41
CA ALA A 53 1.50 16.13 -4.65
C ALA A 53 0.14 16.81 -4.81
N ALA A 54 -0.95 16.06 -4.60
CA ALA A 54 -2.30 16.59 -4.64
C ALA A 54 -2.55 17.68 -3.57
N GLY A 55 -1.86 17.60 -2.43
CA GLY A 55 -1.92 18.59 -1.36
C GLY A 55 -0.91 19.75 -1.47
N GLY A 56 -0.09 19.81 -2.53
CA GLY A 56 0.94 20.85 -2.70
C GLY A 56 2.14 20.74 -1.74
N ASN A 57 2.32 19.60 -1.07
CA ASN A 57 3.37 19.35 -0.07
C ASN A 57 4.49 18.44 -0.59
N LEU A 58 4.52 18.17 -1.89
CA LEU A 58 5.59 17.38 -2.49
C LEU A 58 6.84 18.25 -2.62
N ILE A 59 7.91 17.89 -1.92
CA ILE A 59 9.21 18.54 -2.02
C ILE A 59 9.96 17.87 -3.17
N ALA A 60 10.42 18.68 -4.13
CA ALA A 60 11.23 18.26 -5.27
C ALA A 60 12.68 17.93 -4.85
#